data_AF-D8SPR9-F1
#
_entry.id   AF-D8SPR9-F1
#
_cell.length_a   1.000
_cell.length_b   1.000
_cell.length_c   1.000
_cell.angle_alpha   90.00
_cell.angle_beta   90.00
_cell.angle_gamma   90.00
#
_symmetry.space_group_name_H-M   'P 1'
#
loop_
_entity.id
_entity.type
_entity.pdbx_description
1 polymer ?
#
loop_
_entity_poly.entity_id
_entity_poly.type
_entity_poly.pdbx_seq_one_letter_code
_entity_poly.pdbx_strand_id
1 'polypeptide(L)'
;MASSSGKGKSPAGFTGSCFKQPQWLLPSGGDEGELFRFVEVTAEEKILERLRSSAYKVKLVTSTSPSSSFSEPGGRIWLALIGQSGETALRCVDSGTRFQKGDVDVVEFLGPDLGKLEAIWIGPERGAWRLEEAVVTVAPGNEAASSRGVNYIFRGDGELLGDGGDVLAVELKPQVIESDPASSPRPNDDANTMKQYESLKRSLLVSHATLVALGAGVLALSSSRDVALAFSLGGALGLVYLLSLEGVVDRIGKGETTFRKPSVLVLLVAVIFFAAVIKGSVILQDRELSPGLLMGGVAGFLMYKVAVFMAATKKD
;
A
#
# COMPACT_ATOMS: atom_id res chain seq x y z
N MET A 1 6.46 -15.90 -36.30
CA MET A 1 7.33 -14.71 -36.20
C MET A 1 7.03 -14.03 -34.89
N ALA A 2 8.01 -14.03 -33.98
CA ALA A 2 7.89 -13.49 -32.64
C ALA A 2 7.89 -11.96 -32.67
N SER A 3 6.99 -11.32 -31.91
CA SER A 3 7.04 -9.88 -31.63
C SER A 3 7.35 -9.71 -30.15
N SER A 4 8.44 -8.98 -29.87
CA SER A 4 9.05 -8.80 -28.56
C SER A 4 8.22 -7.89 -27.67
N SER A 5 7.89 -8.36 -26.47
CA SER A 5 7.37 -7.53 -25.38
C SER A 5 8.50 -6.63 -24.86
N GLY A 6 8.44 -5.35 -25.21
CA GLY A 6 9.32 -4.32 -24.69
C GLY A 6 8.98 -4.03 -23.24
N LYS A 7 9.91 -4.30 -22.33
CA LYS A 7 9.87 -3.80 -20.95
C LYS A 7 9.93 -2.27 -20.99
N GLY A 8 8.81 -1.60 -20.74
CA GLY A 8 8.78 -0.16 -20.47
C GLY A 8 9.63 0.13 -19.24
N LYS A 9 10.82 0.72 -19.45
CA LYS A 9 11.51 1.46 -18.39
C LYS A 9 10.69 2.71 -18.12
N SER A 10 10.32 2.93 -16.87
CA SER A 10 9.81 4.24 -16.42
C SER A 10 10.80 5.33 -16.87
N PRO A 11 10.34 6.39 -17.55
CA PRO A 11 11.21 7.47 -18.00
C PRO A 11 11.90 8.13 -16.81
N ALA A 12 13.19 8.42 -16.97
CA ALA A 12 13.98 9.10 -15.95
C ALA A 12 13.41 10.52 -15.73
N GLY A 13 12.75 10.73 -14.60
CA GLY A 13 12.12 12.02 -14.25
C GLY A 13 10.90 11.88 -13.34
N PHE A 14 10.23 10.73 -13.42
CA PHE A 14 8.98 10.49 -12.70
C PHE A 14 9.17 10.18 -11.21
N THR A 15 8.64 11.06 -10.36
CA THR A 15 8.69 10.93 -8.89
C THR A 15 7.42 10.30 -8.28
N GLY A 16 6.58 9.65 -9.10
CA GLY A 16 5.29 9.07 -8.69
C GLY A 16 5.27 7.54 -8.66
N SER A 17 4.23 6.96 -8.05
CA SER A 17 3.91 5.53 -8.18
C SER A 17 2.78 5.33 -9.19
N CYS A 18 2.93 4.40 -10.12
CA CYS A 18 1.93 4.07 -11.14
C CYS A 18 1.17 2.80 -10.78
N PHE A 19 -0.16 2.81 -10.97
CA PHE A 19 -1.00 1.65 -10.70
C PHE A 19 -1.51 1.02 -11.99
N LYS A 20 -1.24 -0.28 -12.15
CA LYS A 20 -1.69 -1.07 -13.31
C LYS A 20 -3.15 -1.54 -13.21
N GLN A 21 -3.78 -1.47 -12.02
CA GLN A 21 -5.18 -1.90 -11.76
C GLN A 21 -5.80 -1.17 -10.54
N PRO A 22 -6.15 0.12 -10.62
CA PRO A 22 -6.79 0.85 -9.52
C PRO A 22 -8.31 0.63 -9.44
N GLN A 23 -8.86 -0.37 -10.15
CA GLN A 23 -10.31 -0.62 -10.23
C GLN A 23 -10.97 -0.99 -8.90
N TRP A 24 -10.20 -1.39 -7.88
CA TRP A 24 -10.70 -1.62 -6.52
C TRP A 24 -10.76 -0.33 -5.68
N LEU A 25 -10.18 0.76 -6.20
CA LEU A 25 -10.04 2.05 -5.54
C LEU A 25 -10.92 3.13 -6.20
N LEU A 26 -11.19 2.96 -7.49
CA LEU A 26 -12.15 3.78 -8.25
C LEU A 26 -13.45 3.00 -8.39
N PRO A 27 -14.60 3.53 -7.93
CA PRO A 27 -15.87 2.84 -8.06
C PRO A 27 -16.16 2.57 -9.54
N SER A 28 -16.32 1.30 -9.91
CA SER A 28 -16.79 0.93 -11.25
C SER A 28 -18.22 1.42 -11.40
N GLY A 29 -18.51 2.16 -12.47
CA GLY A 29 -19.83 2.75 -12.78
C GLY A 29 -20.94 1.73 -13.05
N GLY A 30 -21.23 0.86 -12.09
CA GLY A 30 -22.41 0.01 -12.02
C GLY A 30 -23.24 0.38 -10.80
N ASP A 31 -24.47 0.81 -11.05
CA ASP A 31 -25.58 0.99 -10.13
C ASP A 31 -25.26 1.74 -8.82
N GLU A 32 -25.33 3.07 -8.93
CA GLU A 32 -25.42 3.98 -7.79
C GLU A 32 -26.60 3.61 -6.89
N GLY A 33 -26.32 3.24 -5.64
CA GLY A 33 -27.40 3.04 -4.67
C GLY A 33 -26.99 2.70 -3.24
N GLU A 34 -25.89 1.97 -3.00
CA GLU A 34 -25.78 1.30 -1.69
C GLU A 34 -24.41 1.28 -0.99
N LEU A 35 -23.41 2.05 -1.42
CA LEU A 35 -22.12 2.09 -0.70
C LEU A 35 -21.87 3.33 0.17
N PHE A 36 -22.69 4.38 0.05
CA PHE A 36 -22.58 5.55 0.92
C PHE A 36 -23.95 5.85 1.54
N ARG A 37 -24.15 5.37 2.77
CA ARG A 37 -25.20 5.91 3.64
C ARG A 37 -24.78 7.33 3.98
N PHE A 38 -25.30 8.31 3.23
CA PHE A 38 -25.24 9.70 3.65
C PHE A 38 -25.98 9.81 4.98
N VAL A 39 -25.21 9.93 6.06
CA VAL A 39 -25.76 10.27 7.37
C VAL A 39 -26.25 11.70 7.23
N GLU A 40 -27.54 11.93 7.48
CA GLU A 40 -28.07 13.29 7.56
C GLU A 40 -27.41 14.00 8.75
N VAL A 41 -26.48 14.90 8.43
CA VAL A 41 -25.71 15.67 9.40
C VAL A 41 -26.58 16.81 9.94
N THR A 42 -26.58 16.98 11.26
CA THR A 42 -27.37 18.03 11.92
C THR A 42 -26.88 19.44 11.56
N ALA A 43 -27.73 20.47 11.75
CA ALA A 43 -27.40 21.85 11.38
C ALA A 43 -26.15 22.40 12.10
N GLU A 44 -25.87 21.96 13.32
CA GLU A 44 -24.69 22.36 14.11
C GLU A 44 -23.40 21.69 13.62
N GLU A 45 -23.46 20.40 13.29
CA GLU A 45 -22.36 19.67 12.67
C GLU A 45 -22.03 20.20 11.28
N LYS A 46 -23.04 20.65 10.52
CA LYS A 46 -22.85 21.30 9.21
C LYS A 46 -22.10 22.64 9.31
N ILE A 47 -22.25 23.36 10.42
CA ILE A 47 -21.49 24.57 10.71
C ILE A 47 -20.04 24.20 11.08
N LEU A 48 -19.84 23.16 11.89
CA LEU A 48 -18.50 22.66 12.23
C LEU A 48 -17.75 22.09 11.02
N GLU A 49 -18.43 21.40 10.11
CA GLU A 49 -17.86 20.95 8.83
C GLU A 49 -17.45 22.12 7.95
N ARG A 50 -18.25 23.19 7.91
CA ARG A 50 -17.85 24.42 7.21
C ARG A 50 -16.64 25.07 7.85
N LEU A 51 -16.50 25.01 9.17
CA LEU A 51 -15.35 25.57 9.89
C LEU A 51 -14.08 24.70 9.76
N ARG A 52 -14.24 23.41 9.47
CA ARG A 52 -13.13 22.45 9.24
C ARG A 52 -12.91 22.09 7.77
N SER A 53 -13.60 22.78 6.87
CA SER A 53 -13.43 22.55 5.43
C SER A 53 -12.35 23.46 4.88
N SER A 54 -11.58 22.92 3.95
CA SER A 54 -10.58 23.62 3.16
C SER A 54 -11.08 23.69 1.72
N ALA A 55 -10.84 24.82 1.08
CA ALA A 55 -11.10 25.02 -0.34
C ALA A 55 -9.88 24.57 -1.14
N TYR A 56 -10.11 23.65 -2.06
CA TYR A 56 -9.10 23.08 -2.94
C TYR A 56 -9.31 23.60 -4.36
N LYS A 57 -8.27 24.20 -4.91
CA LYS A 57 -8.20 24.58 -6.32
C LYS A 57 -7.09 23.78 -7.00
N VAL A 58 -7.50 22.82 -7.82
CA VAL A 58 -6.60 21.95 -8.57
C VAL A 58 -6.53 22.43 -10.01
N LYS A 59 -5.34 22.86 -10.44
CA LYS A 59 -5.05 23.17 -11.85
C LYS A 59 -4.36 21.98 -12.48
N LEU A 60 -4.87 21.49 -13.59
CA LEU A 60 -4.36 20.34 -14.33
C LEU A 60 -3.86 20.83 -15.69
N VAL A 61 -2.60 20.55 -16.00
CA VAL A 61 -1.96 20.91 -17.27
C VAL A 61 -1.86 19.66 -18.12
N THR A 62 -2.54 19.66 -19.26
CA THR A 62 -2.45 18.55 -20.23
C THR A 62 -1.18 18.70 -21.07
N SER A 63 -0.48 17.60 -21.33
CA SER A 63 0.77 17.62 -22.09
C SER A 63 0.60 18.18 -23.51
N THR A 64 1.65 18.78 -24.05
CA THR A 64 1.69 19.25 -25.46
C THR A 64 2.16 18.18 -26.43
N SER A 65 2.35 16.95 -25.96
CA SER A 65 2.73 15.81 -26.80
C SER A 65 1.61 15.42 -27.79
N PRO A 66 1.91 14.70 -28.89
CA PRO A 66 0.87 14.10 -29.72
C PRO A 66 0.01 13.14 -28.88
N SER A 67 -1.27 13.04 -29.20
CA SER A 67 -2.26 12.20 -28.50
C SER A 67 -2.31 12.42 -26.97
N SER A 68 -2.15 13.66 -26.52
CA SER A 68 -2.25 14.02 -25.10
C SER A 68 -3.66 14.41 -24.66
N SER A 69 -4.49 14.89 -25.59
CA SER A 69 -5.91 15.17 -25.33
C SER A 69 -6.59 13.94 -24.76
N PHE A 70 -7.51 14.16 -23.82
CA PHE A 70 -8.34 13.09 -23.31
C PHE A 70 -9.15 12.42 -24.42
N SER A 71 -9.05 11.10 -24.52
CA SER A 71 -9.56 10.37 -25.68
C SER A 71 -11.06 10.06 -25.62
N GLU A 72 -11.69 10.09 -24.45
CA GLU A 72 -13.07 9.66 -24.25
C GLU A 72 -14.03 10.85 -24.08
N PRO A 73 -14.86 11.16 -25.09
CA PRO A 73 -15.85 12.23 -24.98
C PRO A 73 -16.88 11.91 -23.90
N GLY A 74 -17.00 12.77 -22.88
CA GLY A 74 -17.91 12.53 -21.75
C GLY A 74 -17.40 11.52 -20.72
N GLY A 75 -16.14 11.08 -20.83
CA GLY A 75 -15.48 10.34 -19.75
C GLY A 75 -15.22 11.21 -18.51
N ARG A 76 -14.70 10.60 -17.46
CA ARG A 76 -14.46 11.26 -16.16
C ARG A 76 -13.03 11.06 -15.70
N ILE A 77 -12.52 12.01 -14.94
CA ILE A 77 -11.22 11.96 -14.27
C ILE A 77 -11.44 11.99 -12.77
N TRP A 78 -10.85 11.04 -12.07
CA TRP A 78 -10.85 10.96 -10.62
C TRP A 78 -9.60 11.64 -10.05
N LEU A 79 -9.82 12.43 -9.00
CA LEU A 79 -8.80 13.13 -8.23
C LEU A 79 -8.97 12.74 -6.76
N ALA A 80 -7.92 12.25 -6.11
CA ALA A 80 -7.91 12.06 -4.66
C ALA A 80 -6.72 12.81 -4.05
N LEU A 81 -6.99 13.82 -3.25
CA LEU A 81 -5.97 14.51 -2.44
C LEU A 81 -5.75 13.72 -1.16
N ILE A 82 -4.50 13.51 -0.78
CA ILE A 82 -4.12 12.74 0.41
C ILE A 82 -3.30 13.64 1.33
N GLY A 83 -3.81 13.83 2.55
CA GLY A 83 -3.12 14.53 3.63
C GLY A 83 -2.16 13.63 4.40
N GLN A 84 -1.23 14.22 5.14
CA GLN A 84 -0.27 13.49 5.98
C GLN A 84 -0.92 12.63 7.08
N SER A 85 -2.15 12.97 7.50
CA SER A 85 -2.94 12.18 8.46
C SER A 85 -3.55 10.92 7.85
N GLY A 86 -3.46 10.75 6.52
CA GLY A 86 -4.19 9.72 5.77
C GLY A 86 -5.63 10.08 5.44
N GLU A 87 -6.11 11.27 5.84
CA GLU A 87 -7.41 11.78 5.38
C GLU A 87 -7.35 12.08 3.88
N THR A 88 -8.49 11.93 3.22
CA THR A 88 -8.58 12.07 1.76
C THR A 88 -9.76 12.92 1.32
N ALA A 89 -9.56 13.71 0.27
CA ALA A 89 -10.62 14.44 -0.40
C ALA A 89 -10.72 13.96 -1.85
N LEU A 90 -11.84 13.31 -2.17
CA LEU A 90 -12.11 12.71 -3.48
C LEU A 90 -12.98 13.64 -4.32
N ARG A 91 -12.62 13.82 -5.59
CA ARG A 91 -13.41 14.57 -6.57
C ARG A 91 -13.42 13.86 -7.92
N CYS A 92 -14.59 13.74 -8.50
CA CYS A 92 -14.77 13.31 -9.89
C CYS A 92 -15.03 14.53 -10.77
N VAL A 93 -14.44 14.55 -11.96
CA VAL A 93 -14.55 15.67 -12.91
C VAL A 93 -14.92 15.14 -14.28
N ASP A 94 -16.04 15.61 -14.83
CA ASP A 94 -16.44 15.27 -16.19
C ASP A 94 -15.56 15.97 -17.22
N SER A 95 -15.13 15.23 -18.24
CA SER A 95 -14.25 15.75 -19.29
C SER A 95 -14.94 16.82 -20.12
N GLY A 96 -16.12 16.57 -20.67
CA GLY A 96 -16.78 17.52 -21.57
C GLY A 96 -15.83 17.97 -22.69
N THR A 97 -15.55 19.28 -22.76
CA THR A 97 -14.56 19.88 -23.69
C THR A 97 -13.21 20.19 -23.04
N ARG A 98 -12.98 19.73 -21.82
CA ARG A 98 -11.75 19.95 -21.04
C ARG A 98 -10.67 18.94 -21.43
N PHE A 99 -9.46 19.13 -20.90
CA PHE A 99 -8.33 18.21 -21.00
C PHE A 99 -7.84 18.00 -22.44
N GLN A 100 -7.88 19.06 -23.25
CA GLN A 100 -7.28 19.02 -24.59
C GLN A 100 -5.78 19.26 -24.52
N LYS A 101 -5.08 18.87 -25.58
CA LYS A 101 -3.64 19.06 -25.73
C LYS A 101 -3.23 20.50 -25.42
N GLY A 102 -2.39 20.67 -24.38
CA GLY A 102 -1.89 21.97 -23.93
C GLY A 102 -2.87 22.81 -23.11
N ASP A 103 -4.08 22.30 -22.83
CA ASP A 103 -5.04 23.01 -22.00
C ASP A 103 -4.64 23.00 -20.52
N VAL A 104 -5.09 24.04 -19.84
CA VAL A 104 -5.01 24.18 -18.38
C VAL A 104 -6.42 24.22 -17.81
N ASP A 105 -6.81 23.14 -17.15
CA ASP A 105 -8.13 22.96 -16.58
C ASP A 105 -8.11 23.21 -15.08
N VAL A 106 -9.12 23.92 -14.58
CA VAL A 106 -9.21 24.27 -13.15
C VAL A 106 -10.44 23.60 -12.53
N VAL A 107 -10.23 22.94 -11.40
CA VAL A 107 -11.25 22.26 -10.62
C VAL A 107 -11.23 22.83 -9.21
N GLU A 108 -12.37 23.34 -8.76
CA GLU A 108 -12.53 23.89 -7.42
C GLU A 108 -13.56 23.06 -6.65
N PHE A 109 -13.23 22.68 -5.42
CA PHE A 109 -14.14 21.96 -4.53
C PHE A 109 -13.79 22.21 -3.06
N LEU A 110 -14.79 22.03 -2.19
CA LEU A 110 -14.61 22.02 -0.74
C LEU A 110 -14.36 20.59 -0.28
N GLY A 111 -13.47 20.42 0.68
CA GLY A 111 -13.18 19.12 1.30
C GLY A 111 -12.77 19.28 2.77
N PRO A 112 -12.55 18.18 3.49
CA PRO A 112 -11.98 18.22 4.84
C PRO A 112 -10.60 18.88 4.83
N ASP A 113 -10.19 19.48 5.95
CA ASP A 113 -8.85 20.03 6.09
C ASP A 113 -7.77 18.93 6.18
N LEU A 114 -7.16 18.63 5.04
CA LEU A 114 -6.11 17.61 4.90
C LEU A 114 -4.74 17.99 5.48
N GLY A 115 -4.57 19.23 5.98
CA GLY A 115 -3.27 19.72 6.44
C GLY A 115 -2.21 19.76 5.32
N LYS A 116 -1.01 19.23 5.59
CA LYS A 116 0.06 19.11 4.58
C LYS A 116 -0.29 17.99 3.59
N LEU A 117 -0.36 18.33 2.30
CA LEU A 117 -0.59 17.34 1.26
C LEU A 117 0.64 16.45 1.10
N GLU A 118 0.42 15.13 1.13
CA GLU A 118 1.46 14.12 0.93
C GLU A 118 1.47 13.59 -0.51
N ALA A 119 0.28 13.47 -1.11
CA ALA A 119 0.14 12.98 -2.48
C ALA A 119 -1.18 13.44 -3.13
N ILE A 120 -1.23 13.34 -4.46
CA ILE A 120 -2.45 13.39 -5.25
C ILE A 120 -2.52 12.15 -6.14
N TRP A 121 -3.67 11.49 -6.15
CA TRP A 121 -3.98 10.42 -7.08
C TRP A 121 -4.83 10.95 -8.22
N ILE A 122 -4.44 10.63 -9.44
CA ILE A 122 -5.12 11.10 -10.65
C ILE A 122 -5.23 9.94 -11.63
N GLY A 123 -6.43 9.72 -12.18
CA GLY A 123 -6.63 8.74 -13.23
C GLY A 123 -7.96 8.93 -13.95
N PRO A 124 -8.00 8.75 -15.27
CA PRO A 124 -9.26 8.66 -16.00
C PRO A 124 -10.01 7.38 -15.61
N GLU A 125 -11.34 7.45 -15.55
CA GLU A 125 -12.20 6.27 -15.37
C GLU A 125 -12.18 5.38 -16.63
N ARG A 126 -12.17 6.01 -17.80
CA ARG A 126 -12.09 5.39 -19.13
C ARG A 126 -11.35 6.31 -20.09
N GLY A 127 -10.76 5.75 -21.13
CA GLY A 127 -9.99 6.50 -22.12
C GLY A 127 -8.57 6.77 -21.67
N ALA A 128 -7.83 7.51 -22.48
CA ALA A 128 -6.41 7.81 -22.29
C ALA A 128 -6.16 9.31 -22.21
N TRP A 129 -5.22 9.72 -21.36
CA TRP A 129 -4.85 11.12 -21.13
C TRP A 129 -3.38 11.26 -20.75
N ARG A 130 -2.73 12.37 -21.14
CA ARG A 130 -1.37 12.70 -20.67
C ARG A 130 -1.38 13.94 -19.80
N LEU A 131 -1.21 13.74 -18.49
CA LEU A 131 -1.03 14.81 -17.52
C LEU A 131 0.44 15.25 -17.49
N GLU A 132 0.68 16.54 -17.70
CA GLU A 132 2.02 17.14 -17.58
C GLU A 132 2.31 17.54 -16.13
N GLU A 133 1.39 18.30 -15.54
CA GLU A 133 1.56 18.90 -14.21
C GLU A 133 0.20 19.12 -13.54
N ALA A 134 0.14 18.92 -12.23
CA ALA A 134 -0.97 19.32 -11.39
C ALA A 134 -0.50 20.31 -10.32
N VAL A 135 -1.21 21.42 -10.16
CA VAL A 135 -0.93 22.43 -9.11
C VAL A 135 -2.14 22.52 -8.20
N VAL A 136 -1.95 22.21 -6.93
CA VAL A 136 -3.01 22.27 -5.92
C VAL A 136 -2.77 23.47 -5.02
N THR A 137 -3.73 24.39 -4.99
CA THR A 137 -3.78 25.48 -4.02
C THR A 137 -4.80 25.13 -2.94
N VAL A 138 -4.35 25.10 -1.69
CA VAL A 138 -5.20 24.87 -0.51
C VAL A 138 -5.42 26.20 0.20
N ALA A 139 -6.68 26.56 0.43
CA ALA A 139 -7.07 27.73 1.22
C ALA A 139 -8.02 27.31 2.35
N PRO A 140 -7.89 27.87 3.56
CA PRO A 140 -8.84 27.60 4.64
C PRO A 140 -10.25 28.09 4.23
N GLY A 141 -11.28 27.29 4.49
CA GLY A 141 -12.65 27.54 4.02
C GLY A 141 -13.37 28.74 4.65
N ASN A 142 -12.75 29.44 5.60
CA ASN A 142 -13.41 30.47 6.41
C ASN A 142 -13.19 31.92 5.94
N GLU A 143 -12.34 32.23 4.96
CA GLU A 143 -12.12 33.65 4.57
C GLU A 143 -12.10 33.91 3.07
N ALA A 144 -12.91 34.91 2.70
CA ALA A 144 -12.90 35.56 1.41
C ALA A 144 -11.53 36.20 1.16
N ALA A 145 -10.76 35.60 0.24
CA ALA A 145 -9.69 36.23 -0.53
C ALA A 145 -8.68 37.11 0.25
N SER A 146 -7.61 36.51 0.80
CA SER A 146 -6.25 37.08 0.67
C SER A 146 -5.12 36.13 1.09
N SER A 147 -4.34 35.74 0.06
CA SER A 147 -2.86 35.77 0.00
C SER A 147 -1.98 34.79 0.79
N ARG A 148 -2.48 33.68 1.35
CA ARG A 148 -1.57 32.61 1.83
C ARG A 148 -2.05 31.17 1.62
N GLY A 149 -2.70 30.90 0.49
CA GLY A 149 -2.93 29.52 0.08
C GLY A 149 -1.60 28.79 -0.16
N VAL A 150 -1.47 27.58 0.36
CA VAL A 150 -0.26 26.77 0.13
C VAL A 150 -0.39 26.11 -1.24
N ASN A 151 0.63 26.31 -2.07
CA ASN A 151 0.70 25.71 -3.41
C ASN A 151 1.59 24.48 -3.40
N TYR A 152 1.06 23.39 -3.92
CA TYR A 152 1.77 22.14 -4.12
C TYR A 152 1.85 21.85 -5.62
N ILE A 153 3.04 21.59 -6.13
CA ILE A 153 3.28 21.26 -7.54
C ILE A 153 3.56 19.77 -7.63
N PHE A 154 2.84 19.09 -8.52
CA PHE A 154 2.91 17.65 -8.74
C PHE A 154 3.23 17.42 -10.22
N ARG A 155 4.38 16.81 -10.53
CA ARG A 155 4.79 16.60 -11.92
C ARG A 155 4.35 15.23 -12.41
N GLY A 156 3.56 15.18 -13.48
CA GLY A 156 3.10 13.96 -14.14
C GLY A 156 4.00 13.45 -15.27
N ASP A 157 4.94 14.29 -15.74
CA ASP A 157 5.93 14.00 -16.79
C ASP A 157 5.32 13.54 -18.13
N GLY A 158 4.05 13.84 -18.36
CA GLY A 158 3.36 13.53 -19.61
C GLY A 158 3.13 12.03 -19.82
N GLU A 159 3.19 11.20 -18.78
CA GLU A 159 2.92 9.76 -18.86
C GLU A 159 1.49 9.50 -19.36
N LEU A 160 1.30 8.46 -20.16
CA LEU A 160 -0.02 8.10 -20.69
C LEU A 160 -0.81 7.33 -19.64
N LEU A 161 -1.83 7.98 -19.08
CA LEU A 161 -2.75 7.43 -18.11
C LEU A 161 -3.98 6.85 -18.81
N GLY A 162 -4.52 5.76 -18.27
CA GLY A 162 -5.76 5.13 -18.70
C GLY A 162 -5.56 4.04 -19.76
N ASP A 163 -6.61 3.79 -20.56
CA ASP A 163 -6.73 2.59 -21.41
C ASP A 163 -5.74 2.53 -22.58
N GLY A 164 -5.06 3.65 -22.86
CA GLY A 164 -4.06 3.74 -23.94
C GLY A 164 -2.66 3.24 -23.54
N GLY A 165 -2.43 2.94 -22.26
CA GLY A 165 -1.10 2.61 -21.74
C GLY A 165 -1.11 1.52 -20.66
N ASP A 166 0.09 1.27 -20.11
CA ASP A 166 0.32 0.31 -19.03
C ASP A 166 -0.08 0.86 -17.64
N VAL A 167 -0.38 2.16 -17.56
CA VAL A 167 -0.63 2.93 -16.34
C VAL A 167 -2.05 3.45 -16.38
N LEU A 168 -2.89 3.06 -15.43
CA LEU A 168 -4.29 3.51 -15.39
C LEU A 168 -4.46 4.77 -14.55
N ALA A 169 -3.73 4.86 -13.44
CA ALA A 169 -3.72 6.02 -12.57
C ALA A 169 -2.31 6.21 -11.99
N VAL A 170 -2.06 7.43 -11.54
CA VAL A 170 -0.80 7.85 -10.95
C VAL A 170 -1.01 8.44 -9.55
N GLU A 171 -0.15 8.05 -8.62
CA GLU A 171 0.12 8.80 -7.39
C GLU A 171 1.30 9.74 -7.62
N LEU A 172 1.07 11.04 -7.50
CA LEU A 172 2.10 12.07 -7.56
C LEU A 172 2.37 12.62 -6.17
N LYS A 173 3.66 12.72 -5.83
CA LYS A 173 4.13 13.40 -4.62
C LYS A 173 4.45 14.86 -4.91
N PRO A 174 4.22 15.78 -3.96
CA PRO A 174 4.49 17.19 -4.17
C PRO A 174 6.00 17.40 -4.31
N GLN A 175 6.40 18.13 -5.34
CA GLN A 175 7.75 18.69 -5.42
C GLN A 175 7.83 19.86 -4.45
N VAL A 176 8.56 19.67 -3.36
CA VAL A 176 8.72 20.65 -2.30
C VAL A 176 9.34 21.94 -2.84
N ILE A 177 8.57 23.04 -2.87
CA ILE A 177 9.10 24.41 -2.79
C ILE A 177 8.98 24.84 -1.33
N GLU A 178 9.88 24.36 -0.47
CA GLU A 178 10.07 24.94 0.86
C GLU A 178 11.47 25.52 0.94
N SER A 179 11.50 26.78 1.37
CA SER A 179 12.63 27.66 1.62
C SER A 179 13.52 27.19 2.79
N ASP A 180 13.71 25.88 2.97
CA ASP A 180 14.61 25.32 3.97
C ASP A 180 15.28 24.04 3.42
N PRO A 181 16.61 24.04 3.20
CA PRO A 181 17.35 22.90 2.65
C PRO A 181 17.50 21.70 3.61
N ALA A 182 16.65 21.60 4.63
CA ALA A 182 16.78 20.61 5.70
C ALA A 182 15.83 19.41 5.60
N SER A 183 14.77 19.47 4.76
CA SER A 183 13.73 18.43 4.71
C SER A 183 13.37 17.97 3.29
N SER A 184 14.35 17.88 2.40
CA SER A 184 14.28 16.87 1.34
C SER A 184 14.25 15.49 2.04
N PRO A 185 13.41 14.52 1.60
CA PRO A 185 13.64 13.13 1.93
C PRO A 185 15.01 12.81 1.35
N ARG A 186 16.03 12.89 2.20
CA ARG A 186 17.37 12.50 1.82
C ARG A 186 17.24 11.01 1.46
N PRO A 187 18.07 10.48 0.55
CA PRO A 187 18.16 9.03 0.30
C PRO A 187 18.42 8.18 1.57
N ASN A 188 18.60 8.83 2.73
CA ASN A 188 18.64 8.25 4.05
C ASN A 188 17.26 7.87 4.64
N ASP A 189 16.14 8.51 4.28
CA ASP A 189 14.83 8.19 4.89
C ASP A 189 14.25 6.88 4.37
N ASP A 190 14.38 6.61 3.07
CA ASP A 190 14.07 5.29 2.48
C ASP A 190 15.02 4.22 3.02
N ALA A 191 16.30 4.56 3.19
CA ALA A 191 17.29 3.65 3.77
C ALA A 191 17.00 3.34 5.25
N ASN A 192 16.54 4.32 6.02
CA ASN A 192 16.17 4.15 7.42
C ASN A 192 14.88 3.34 7.55
N THR A 193 13.89 3.57 6.70
CA THR A 193 12.62 2.82 6.67
C THR A 193 12.85 1.36 6.27
N MET A 194 13.69 1.11 5.27
CA MET A 194 14.06 -0.26 4.86
C MET A 194 14.86 -0.98 5.96
N LYS A 195 15.74 -0.28 6.67
CA LYS A 195 16.44 -0.83 7.85
C LYS A 195 15.48 -1.17 9.00
N GLN A 196 14.49 -0.31 9.25
CA GLN A 196 13.47 -0.57 10.27
C GLN A 196 12.66 -1.83 9.92
N TYR A 197 12.25 -1.99 8.67
CA TYR A 197 11.55 -3.19 8.21
C TYR A 197 12.40 -4.46 8.36
N GLU A 198 13.68 -4.42 7.99
CA GLU A 198 14.59 -5.56 8.19
C GLU A 198 14.76 -5.92 9.67
N SER A 199 14.84 -4.92 10.54
CA SER A 199 14.93 -5.14 11.99
C SER A 199 13.65 -5.75 12.55
N LEU A 200 12.48 -5.38 12.03
CA LEU A 200 11.19 -5.91 12.45
C LEU A 200 11.04 -7.39 12.08
N LYS A 201 11.41 -7.79 10.85
CA LYS A 201 11.44 -9.21 10.44
C LYS A 201 12.32 -10.05 11.34
N ARG A 202 13.54 -9.57 11.60
CA ARG A 202 14.46 -10.27 12.50
C ARG A 202 13.88 -10.41 13.89
N SER A 203 13.26 -9.35 14.42
CA SER A 203 12.60 -9.39 15.72
C SER A 203 11.45 -10.40 15.73
N LEU A 204 10.65 -10.46 14.68
CA LEU A 204 9.55 -11.41 14.53
C LEU A 204 10.03 -12.87 14.53
N LEU A 205 11.01 -13.18 13.68
CA LEU A 205 11.56 -14.54 13.56
C LEU A 205 12.25 -15.01 14.85
N VAL A 206 13.02 -14.13 15.50
CA VAL A 206 13.68 -14.45 16.77
C VAL A 206 12.66 -14.62 17.90
N SER A 207 11.64 -13.77 17.96
CA SER A 207 10.56 -13.89 18.96
C SER A 207 9.79 -15.19 18.81
N HIS A 208 9.50 -15.62 17.57
CA HIS A 208 8.86 -16.92 17.31
C HIS A 208 9.76 -18.09 17.72
N ALA A 209 11.03 -18.08 17.30
CA ALA A 209 11.98 -19.16 17.63
C ALA A 209 12.18 -19.32 19.14
N THR A 210 12.31 -18.20 19.86
CA THR A 210 12.45 -18.21 21.33
C THR A 210 11.19 -18.70 22.02
N LEU A 211 10.01 -18.25 21.59
CA LEU A 211 8.73 -18.66 22.17
C LEU A 211 8.46 -20.15 21.95
N VAL A 212 8.76 -20.68 20.76
CA VAL A 212 8.63 -22.11 20.46
C VAL A 212 9.65 -22.93 21.25
N ALA A 213 10.90 -22.48 21.38
CA ALA A 213 11.91 -23.17 22.17
C ALA A 213 11.55 -23.23 23.66
N LEU A 214 11.09 -22.11 24.23
CA LEU A 214 10.62 -22.02 25.61
C LEU A 214 9.38 -22.89 25.83
N GLY A 215 8.38 -22.81 24.95
CA GLY A 215 7.16 -23.62 25.05
C GLY A 215 7.44 -25.11 24.95
N ALA A 216 8.30 -25.53 24.02
CA ALA A 216 8.73 -26.93 23.90
C ALA A 216 9.52 -27.40 25.12
N GLY A 217 10.40 -26.55 25.68
CA GLY A 217 11.16 -26.85 26.90
C GLY A 217 10.26 -27.02 28.13
N VAL A 218 9.30 -26.13 28.33
CA VAL A 218 8.32 -26.22 29.42
C VAL A 218 7.47 -27.48 29.28
N LEU A 219 6.95 -27.78 28.09
CA LEU A 219 6.17 -28.99 27.84
C LEU A 219 7.00 -30.28 27.99
N ALA A 220 8.29 -30.26 27.64
CA ALA A 220 9.17 -31.41 27.83
C ALA A 220 9.46 -31.70 29.32
N LEU A 221 9.39 -30.68 30.18
CA LEU A 221 9.59 -30.80 31.63
C LEU A 221 8.29 -31.10 32.40
N SER A 222 7.15 -30.58 31.92
CA SER A 222 5.87 -30.62 32.64
C SER A 222 4.86 -31.62 32.10
N SER A 223 4.99 -32.02 30.83
CA SER A 223 4.04 -32.86 30.11
C SER A 223 4.75 -34.04 29.44
N SER A 224 4.04 -34.79 28.59
CA SER A 224 4.63 -35.89 27.85
C SER A 224 5.56 -35.36 26.75
N ARG A 225 6.63 -36.12 26.52
CA ARG A 225 7.60 -35.86 25.43
C ARG A 225 6.89 -35.76 24.07
N ASP A 226 5.82 -36.53 23.89
CA ASP A 226 5.04 -36.56 22.66
C ASP A 226 4.31 -35.23 22.40
N VAL A 227 3.72 -34.62 23.43
CA VAL A 227 3.06 -33.31 23.32
C VAL A 227 4.08 -32.20 23.05
N ALA A 228 5.26 -32.26 23.67
CA ALA A 228 6.34 -31.32 23.40
C ALA A 228 6.86 -31.44 21.96
N LEU A 229 6.97 -32.67 21.43
CA LEU A 229 7.35 -32.92 20.05
C LEU A 229 6.29 -32.40 19.08
N ALA A 230 5.01 -32.69 19.31
CA ALA A 230 3.91 -32.16 18.48
C ALA A 230 3.89 -30.63 18.48
N PHE A 231 4.07 -30.00 19.65
CA PHE A 231 4.19 -28.55 19.78
C PHE A 231 5.38 -28.00 18.97
N SER A 232 6.55 -28.65 19.04
CA SER A 232 7.73 -28.23 18.26
C SER A 232 7.51 -28.35 16.74
N LEU A 233 6.82 -29.41 16.29
CA LEU A 233 6.46 -29.62 14.89
C LEU A 233 5.48 -28.55 14.40
N GLY A 234 4.46 -28.24 15.20
CA GLY A 234 3.54 -27.15 14.94
C GLY A 234 4.24 -25.80 14.85
N GLY A 235 5.14 -25.50 15.80
CA GLY A 235 5.94 -24.27 15.82
C GLY A 235 6.87 -24.15 14.61
N ALA A 236 7.47 -25.25 14.15
CA ALA A 236 8.26 -25.28 12.93
C ALA A 236 7.41 -25.00 11.69
N LEU A 237 6.19 -25.57 11.60
CA LEU A 237 5.25 -25.27 10.53
C LEU A 237 4.81 -23.80 10.54
N GLY A 238 4.61 -23.21 11.73
CA GLY A 238 4.33 -21.78 11.89
C GLY A 238 5.49 -20.89 11.44
N LEU A 239 6.74 -21.31 11.66
CA LEU A 239 7.92 -20.59 11.18
C LEU A 239 8.02 -20.62 9.65
N VAL A 240 7.74 -21.78 9.03
CA VAL A 240 7.66 -21.90 7.56
C VAL A 240 6.58 -20.99 6.99
N TYR A 241 5.43 -20.88 7.68
CA TYR A 241 4.37 -19.95 7.29
C TYR A 241 4.83 -18.49 7.32
N LEU A 242 5.48 -18.04 8.40
CA LEU A 242 6.03 -16.68 8.49
C LEU A 242 7.04 -16.38 7.39
N LEU A 243 7.97 -17.29 7.13
CA LEU A 243 8.97 -17.13 6.07
C LEU A 243 8.34 -17.08 4.67
N SER A 244 7.23 -17.79 4.47
CA SER A 244 6.46 -17.73 3.22
C SER A 244 5.80 -16.37 3.05
N LEU A 245 5.22 -15.81 4.12
CA LEU A 245 4.65 -14.46 4.11
C LEU A 245 5.71 -13.40 3.83
N GLU A 246 6.85 -13.42 4.53
CA GLU A 246 7.94 -12.47 4.27
C GLU A 246 8.42 -12.54 2.82
N GLY A 247 8.51 -13.74 2.26
CA GLY A 247 8.87 -13.96 0.87
C GLY A 247 7.83 -13.39 -0.12
N VAL A 248 6.54 -13.46 0.19
CA VAL A 248 5.49 -12.85 -0.65
C VAL A 248 5.52 -11.33 -0.56
N VAL A 249 5.64 -10.77 0.65
CA VAL A 249 5.67 -9.32 0.87
C VAL A 249 6.90 -8.68 0.22
N ASP A 250 8.06 -9.33 0.31
CA ASP A 250 9.30 -8.84 -0.30
C ASP A 250 9.25 -8.80 -1.83
N ARG A 251 8.37 -9.59 -2.44
CA ARG A 251 8.12 -9.56 -3.90
C ARG A 251 7.29 -8.34 -4.30
N ILE A 252 6.31 -7.97 -3.49
CA ILE A 252 5.48 -6.78 -3.73
C ILE A 252 6.35 -5.52 -3.69
N GLY A 253 7.24 -5.41 -2.70
CA GLY A 253 8.11 -4.24 -2.54
C GLY A 253 9.17 -4.04 -3.64
N LYS A 254 9.48 -5.08 -4.44
CA LYS A 254 10.52 -5.02 -5.49
C LYS A 254 9.99 -4.96 -6.92
N GLY A 255 8.68 -5.05 -7.13
CA GLY A 255 8.06 -5.03 -8.46
C GLY A 255 8.49 -6.18 -9.40
N GLU A 256 9.10 -7.25 -8.86
CA GLU A 256 9.60 -8.38 -9.64
C GLU A 256 8.47 -9.40 -9.90
N THR A 257 7.98 -9.47 -11.14
CA THR A 257 6.97 -10.46 -11.60
C THR A 257 7.55 -11.83 -11.92
N THR A 258 8.88 -11.98 -11.90
CA THR A 258 9.55 -13.24 -12.22
C THR A 258 9.83 -14.03 -10.95
N PHE A 259 9.50 -15.33 -10.92
CA PHE A 259 9.72 -16.21 -9.77
C PHE A 259 11.24 -16.40 -9.54
N ARG A 260 11.85 -15.47 -8.79
CA ARG A 260 13.23 -15.61 -8.34
C ARG A 260 13.29 -16.77 -7.34
N LYS A 261 14.33 -17.60 -7.46
CA LYS A 261 14.57 -18.76 -6.60
C LYS A 261 14.34 -18.38 -5.12
N PRO A 262 13.60 -19.21 -4.34
CA PRO A 262 13.37 -18.93 -2.94
C PRO A 262 14.71 -18.70 -2.23
N SER A 263 14.73 -17.75 -1.29
CA SER A 263 15.94 -17.46 -0.51
C SER A 263 16.49 -18.77 0.08
N VAL A 264 17.81 -18.96 0.02
CA VAL A 264 18.49 -20.18 0.50
C VAL A 264 18.07 -20.53 1.93
N LEU A 265 17.75 -19.52 2.74
CA LEU A 265 17.22 -19.67 4.09
C LEU A 265 15.84 -20.36 4.13
N VAL A 266 14.92 -19.98 3.24
CA VAL A 266 13.59 -20.62 3.14
C VAL A 266 13.73 -22.07 2.69
N LEU A 267 14.64 -22.33 1.72
CA LEU A 267 14.94 -23.69 1.26
C LEU A 267 15.56 -24.53 2.40
N LEU A 268 16.51 -23.98 3.15
CA LEU A 268 17.15 -24.65 4.28
C LEU A 268 16.14 -24.97 5.39
N VAL A 269 15.30 -24.00 5.76
CA VAL A 269 14.26 -24.20 6.78
C VAL A 269 13.21 -25.21 6.30
N ALA A 270 12.82 -25.19 5.02
CA ALA A 270 11.93 -26.18 4.44
C ALA A 270 12.54 -27.60 4.45
N VAL A 271 13.84 -27.74 4.16
CA VAL A 271 14.56 -29.02 4.22
C VAL A 271 14.66 -29.52 5.66
N ILE A 272 15.00 -28.65 6.61
CA ILE A 272 15.04 -28.99 8.05
C ILE A 272 13.65 -29.38 8.55
N PHE A 273 12.61 -28.63 8.15
CA PHE A 273 11.22 -28.96 8.45
C PHE A 273 10.83 -30.32 7.88
N PHE A 274 11.14 -30.59 6.61
CA PHE A 274 10.84 -31.86 5.96
C PHE A 274 11.57 -33.02 6.63
N ALA A 275 12.84 -32.85 7.01
CA ALA A 275 13.59 -33.84 7.77
C ALA A 275 13.02 -34.07 9.18
N ALA A 276 12.57 -33.02 9.85
CA ALA A 276 11.91 -33.10 11.15
C ALA A 276 10.53 -33.78 11.06
N VAL A 277 9.77 -33.51 10.00
CA VAL A 277 8.50 -34.18 9.70
C VAL A 277 8.70 -35.65 9.40
N ILE A 278 9.71 -36.02 8.61
CA ILE A 278 10.05 -37.43 8.32
C ILE A 278 10.47 -38.17 9.60
N LYS A 279 11.35 -37.58 10.41
CA LYS A 279 11.74 -38.20 11.68
C LYS A 279 10.56 -38.30 12.65
N GLY A 280 9.74 -37.25 12.75
CA GLY A 280 8.56 -37.21 13.60
C GLY A 280 7.48 -38.20 13.15
N SER A 281 7.25 -38.35 11.84
CA SER A 281 6.27 -39.28 11.30
C SER A 281 6.67 -40.74 11.49
N VAL A 282 7.97 -41.05 11.40
CA VAL A 282 8.52 -42.39 11.72
C VAL A 282 8.37 -42.70 13.22
N ILE A 283 8.47 -41.71 14.10
CA ILE A 283 8.30 -41.88 15.56
C ILE A 283 6.82 -42.00 15.94
N LEU A 284 5.90 -41.42 15.16
CA LEU A 284 4.46 -41.38 15.44
C LEU A 284 3.65 -42.47 14.71
N GLN A 285 4.30 -43.34 13.93
CA GLN A 285 3.64 -44.28 13.00
C GLN A 285 2.78 -45.36 13.68
N ASP A 286 3.05 -45.67 14.96
CA ASP A 286 2.34 -46.70 15.75
C ASP A 286 1.44 -46.12 16.85
N ARG A 287 1.04 -44.84 16.78
CA ARG A 287 0.34 -44.15 17.87
C ARG A 287 -1.00 -43.56 17.42
N GLU A 288 -2.05 -43.82 18.19
CA GLU A 288 -3.37 -43.20 18.02
C GLU A 288 -3.29 -41.67 18.18
N LEU A 289 -3.93 -40.91 17.29
CA LEU A 289 -4.02 -39.44 17.38
C LEU A 289 -4.81 -39.06 18.63
N SER A 290 -4.11 -38.84 19.74
CA SER A 290 -4.72 -38.30 20.96
C SER A 290 -5.09 -36.82 20.77
N PRO A 291 -6.27 -36.37 21.26
CA PRO A 291 -6.65 -34.96 21.23
C PRO A 291 -5.60 -34.02 21.84
N GLY A 292 -4.87 -34.48 22.87
CA GLY A 292 -3.79 -33.70 23.49
C GLY A 292 -2.60 -33.46 22.57
N LEU A 293 -2.30 -34.40 21.67
CA LEU A 293 -1.22 -34.28 20.68
C LEU A 293 -1.58 -33.24 19.61
N LEU A 294 -2.83 -33.30 19.14
CA LEU A 294 -3.36 -32.34 18.17
C LEU A 294 -3.40 -30.93 18.76
N MET A 295 -3.87 -30.80 20.00
CA MET A 295 -3.93 -29.50 20.69
C MET A 295 -2.53 -28.93 20.93
N GLY A 296 -1.55 -29.76 21.29
CA GLY A 296 -0.14 -29.37 21.39
C GLY A 296 0.42 -28.85 20.07
N GLY A 297 0.17 -29.55 18.96
CA GLY A 297 0.59 -29.12 17.63
C GLY A 297 -0.05 -27.80 17.17
N VAL A 298 -1.36 -27.65 17.37
CA VAL A 298 -2.08 -26.40 17.04
C VAL A 298 -1.56 -25.24 17.89
N ALA A 299 -1.33 -25.46 19.19
CA ALA A 299 -0.77 -24.44 20.07
C ALA A 299 0.64 -24.01 19.62
N GLY A 300 1.47 -24.96 19.19
CA GLY A 300 2.79 -24.68 18.63
C GLY A 300 2.70 -23.87 17.34
N PHE A 301 1.81 -24.24 16.42
CA PHE A 301 1.59 -23.50 15.18
C PHE A 301 1.17 -22.06 15.47
N LEU A 302 0.19 -21.84 16.35
CA LEU A 302 -0.33 -20.51 16.63
C LEU A 302 0.63 -19.59 17.39
N MET A 303 1.79 -20.07 17.86
CA MET A 303 2.78 -19.19 18.49
C MET A 303 3.30 -18.09 17.58
N TYR A 304 3.20 -18.24 16.26
CA TYR A 304 3.56 -17.15 15.35
C TYR A 304 2.69 -15.91 15.57
N LYS A 305 1.40 -16.07 15.93
CA LYS A 305 0.50 -14.94 16.19
C LYS A 305 0.91 -14.19 17.45
N VAL A 306 1.32 -14.91 18.49
CA VAL A 306 1.83 -14.31 19.73
C VAL A 306 3.14 -13.58 19.45
N ALA A 307 4.01 -14.13 18.62
CA ALA A 307 5.24 -13.47 18.18
C ALA A 307 4.96 -12.18 17.39
N VAL A 308 3.95 -12.17 16.51
CA VAL A 308 3.51 -10.95 15.80
C VAL A 308 3.05 -9.88 16.79
N PHE A 309 2.25 -10.24 17.79
CA PHE A 309 1.78 -9.29 18.80
C PHE A 309 2.93 -8.72 19.64
N MET A 310 3.88 -9.55 20.08
CA MET A 310 5.07 -9.09 20.79
C MET A 310 5.98 -8.21 19.93
N ALA A 311 6.15 -8.54 18.64
CA ALA A 311 6.93 -7.72 17.72
C ALA A 311 6.27 -6.37 17.44
N ALA A 312 4.93 -6.32 17.42
CA ALA A 312 4.17 -5.08 17.21
C ALA A 312 4.21 -4.13 18.42
N THR A 313 4.24 -4.68 19.64
CA THR A 313 4.24 -3.90 20.89
C THR A 313 5.62 -3.38 21.29
N LYS A 314 6.71 -3.89 20.70
CA LYS A 314 8.08 -3.41 20.93
C LYS A 314 8.41 -2.11 20.16
N LYS A 315 7.40 -1.40 19.66
CA LYS A 315 7.55 -0.21 18.81
C LYS A 315 7.58 1.12 19.61
N ASP A 316 7.46 1.06 20.93
CA ASP A 316 7.55 2.23 21.82
C ASP A 316 8.87 2.27 22.61
#